data_AF-A0A7C2PDE7-F1
#
_entry.id   AF-A0A7C2PDE7-F1
#
_cell.length_a   1.000
_cell.length_b   1.000
_cell.length_c   1.000
_cell.angle_alpha   90.00
_cell.angle_beta   90.00
_cell.angle_gamma   90.00
#
_symmetry.space_group_name_H-M   'P 1'
#
loop_
_entity.id
_entity.type
_entity.pdbx_description
1 polymer ?
#
loop_
_entity_poly.entity_id
_entity_poly.type
_entity_poly.pdbx_seq_one_letter_code
_entity_poly.pdbx_strand_id
1 'polypeptide(L)'
;MRSKEFGAVSLVKINYNGGMYKNASHFIDLAMHYFGFPEKIRCLKFKKRKSGNVDSSFILSYKNFDVFFNNVPSVAYFIAEMDIFLSEGRISVFGGGIEIKAFKIAKDPVFESHFALKEVPFVAEHQPYKCQLSVLNHIVAALKNNRPLASTAKSALDTLQVCKEIEHGY
;
A
#
# COMPACT_ATOMS: atom_id res chain seq x y z
N MET A 1 0.06 8.08 -9.27
CA MET A 1 -0.14 8.89 -8.05
C MET A 1 -0.02 10.37 -8.43
N ARG A 2 -0.87 11.28 -7.93
CA ARG A 2 -0.67 12.74 -8.09
C ARG A 2 0.49 13.22 -7.19
N SER A 3 1.68 12.63 -7.35
CA SER A 3 2.84 12.88 -6.49
C SER A 3 3.31 14.34 -6.53
N LYS A 4 3.04 15.06 -7.64
CA LYS A 4 3.41 16.48 -7.78
C LYS A 4 2.76 17.39 -6.72
N GLU A 5 1.66 16.99 -6.09
CA GLU A 5 0.95 17.82 -5.12
C GLU A 5 1.37 17.62 -3.65
N PHE A 6 2.12 16.56 -3.36
CA PHE A 6 2.50 16.15 -2.00
C PHE A 6 4.02 15.92 -1.85
N GLY A 7 4.79 16.13 -2.91
CA GLY A 7 6.25 15.97 -2.91
C GLY A 7 6.74 14.54 -3.11
N ALA A 8 8.00 14.29 -2.77
CA ALA A 8 8.64 12.98 -2.92
C ALA A 8 8.27 12.04 -1.77
N VAL A 9 8.19 10.74 -2.04
CA VAL A 9 7.94 9.73 -1.00
C VAL A 9 9.15 9.65 -0.08
N SER A 10 8.90 9.73 1.22
CA SER A 10 9.93 9.59 2.27
C SER A 10 9.84 8.24 2.97
N LEU A 11 8.63 7.72 3.18
CA LEU A 11 8.39 6.48 3.92
C LEU A 11 7.00 5.95 3.61
N VAL A 12 6.85 4.63 3.55
CA VAL A 12 5.54 3.99 3.54
C VAL A 12 5.43 3.00 4.69
N LYS A 13 4.29 3.00 5.39
CA LYS A 13 3.98 2.02 6.43
C LYS A 13 2.69 1.31 6.07
N ILE A 14 2.69 -0.01 6.17
CA ILE A 14 1.54 -0.86 5.92
C ILE A 14 1.34 -1.73 7.15
N ASN A 15 0.16 -1.63 7.74
CA ASN A 15 -0.24 -2.49 8.85
C ASN A 15 -1.27 -3.47 8.33
N TYR A 16 -1.09 -4.75 8.65
CA TYR A 16 -1.99 -5.79 8.18
C TYR A 16 -2.09 -6.96 9.15
N ASN A 17 -3.20 -7.69 9.07
CA ASN A 17 -3.34 -9.01 9.67
C ASN A 17 -3.96 -10.02 8.69
N GLY A 18 -4.24 -11.25 9.11
CA GLY A 18 -4.84 -12.27 8.22
C GLY A 18 -3.87 -13.00 7.28
N GLY A 19 -2.57 -12.67 7.35
CA GLY A 19 -1.47 -13.36 6.66
C GLY A 19 -1.13 -12.81 5.28
N MET A 20 0.09 -13.08 4.84
CA MET A 20 0.78 -12.48 3.69
C MET A 20 0.06 -12.78 2.37
N TYR A 21 -0.18 -14.06 2.08
CA TYR A 21 -0.80 -14.47 0.81
C TYR A 21 -2.25 -13.99 0.65
N LYS A 22 -2.95 -13.74 1.78
CA LYS A 22 -4.35 -13.32 1.78
C LYS A 22 -4.57 -11.82 1.86
N ASN A 23 -3.69 -11.08 2.53
CA ASN A 23 -3.90 -9.65 2.80
C ASN A 23 -2.70 -8.81 2.37
N ALA A 24 -1.48 -9.14 2.83
CA ALA A 24 -0.30 -8.34 2.48
C ALA A 24 -0.02 -8.33 0.97
N SER A 25 -0.33 -9.42 0.26
CA SER A 25 -0.16 -9.55 -1.20
C SER A 25 -0.87 -8.42 -1.96
N HIS A 26 -2.05 -7.98 -1.52
CA HIS A 26 -2.75 -6.85 -2.12
C HIS A 26 -1.94 -5.55 -1.97
N PHE A 27 -1.32 -5.34 -0.82
CA PHE A 27 -0.48 -4.16 -0.57
C PHE A 27 0.92 -4.27 -1.19
N ILE A 28 1.46 -5.48 -1.37
CA ILE A 28 2.68 -5.71 -2.14
C ILE A 28 2.43 -5.33 -3.60
N ASP A 29 1.36 -5.84 -4.21
CA ASP A 29 0.96 -5.49 -5.58
C ASP A 29 0.74 -3.98 -5.72
N LEU A 30 0.06 -3.36 -4.75
CA LEU A 30 -0.17 -1.90 -4.74
C LEU A 30 1.11 -1.09 -4.59
N ALA A 31 2.02 -1.50 -3.70
CA ALA A 31 3.31 -0.86 -3.53
C ALA A 31 4.12 -0.94 -4.83
N MET A 32 4.15 -2.11 -5.48
CA MET A 32 4.85 -2.26 -6.75
C MET A 32 4.20 -1.50 -7.90
N HIS A 33 2.88 -1.42 -7.92
CA HIS A 33 2.15 -0.60 -8.87
C HIS A 33 2.53 0.88 -8.76
N TYR A 34 2.73 1.40 -7.54
CA TYR A 34 3.08 2.81 -7.33
C TYR A 34 4.57 3.12 -7.44
N PHE A 35 5.43 2.20 -7.00
CA PHE A 35 6.85 2.47 -6.77
C PHE A 35 7.78 1.61 -7.63
N GLY A 36 7.24 0.65 -8.38
CA GLY A 36 8.01 -0.31 -9.16
C GLY A 36 8.46 -1.52 -8.35
N PHE A 37 9.36 -2.33 -8.90
CA PHE A 37 9.91 -3.49 -8.19
C PHE A 37 10.94 -3.03 -7.13
N PRO A 38 10.94 -3.58 -5.91
CA PRO A 38 11.89 -3.19 -4.87
C PRO A 38 13.32 -3.65 -5.20
N GLU A 39 14.32 -2.87 -4.80
CA GLU A 39 15.75 -3.21 -4.98
C GLU A 39 16.21 -4.28 -3.98
N LYS A 40 15.58 -4.33 -2.80
CA LYS A 40 15.90 -5.31 -1.76
C LYS A 40 14.68 -5.66 -0.93
N ILE A 41 14.62 -6.91 -0.51
CA ILE A 41 13.58 -7.44 0.38
C ILE A 41 14.25 -7.96 1.64
N ARG A 42 13.72 -7.59 2.81
CA ARG A 42 14.22 -8.07 4.11
C ARG A 42 13.08 -8.54 4.99
N CYS A 43 13.07 -9.84 5.31
CA CYS A 43 12.18 -10.40 6.32
C CYS A 43 12.69 -10.05 7.73
N LEU A 44 11.82 -9.54 8.59
CA LEU A 44 12.14 -9.20 9.99
C LEU A 44 11.55 -10.21 10.97
N LYS A 45 10.35 -10.70 10.66
CA LYS A 45 9.63 -11.69 11.45
C LYS A 45 8.91 -12.63 10.50
N PHE A 46 8.88 -13.91 10.83
CA PHE A 46 8.21 -14.93 10.05
C PHE A 46 7.51 -15.93 10.97
N LYS A 47 6.29 -16.33 10.59
CA LYS A 47 5.56 -17.42 11.23
C LYS A 47 4.65 -18.10 10.22
N LYS A 48 4.89 -19.39 9.99
CA LYS A 48 3.99 -20.22 9.18
C LYS A 48 2.73 -20.58 9.98
N ARG A 49 1.56 -20.40 9.37
CA ARG A 49 0.27 -20.82 9.91
C ARG A 49 -0.03 -22.27 9.51
N LYS A 50 -0.86 -22.96 10.31
CA LYS A 50 -1.36 -24.32 9.98
C LYS A 50 -2.10 -24.37 8.63
N SER A 51 -2.71 -23.26 8.22
CA SER A 51 -3.40 -23.13 6.93
C SER A 51 -2.46 -23.02 5.72
N GLY A 52 -1.14 -23.01 5.92
CA GLY A 52 -0.15 -22.78 4.87
C GLY A 52 0.13 -21.30 4.57
N ASN A 53 -0.67 -20.36 5.12
CA ASN A 53 -0.39 -18.93 5.01
C ASN A 53 0.76 -18.50 5.95
N VAL A 54 1.31 -17.32 5.75
CA VAL A 54 2.47 -16.80 6.48
C VAL A 54 2.10 -15.49 7.17
N ASP A 55 2.47 -15.32 8.43
CA ASP A 55 2.53 -14.01 9.07
C ASP A 55 3.96 -13.51 9.00
N SER A 56 4.18 -12.31 8.45
CA SER A 56 5.52 -11.75 8.35
C SER A 56 5.54 -10.24 8.51
N SER A 57 6.54 -9.73 9.21
CA SER A 57 6.90 -8.31 9.09
C SER A 57 8.15 -8.22 8.24
N PHE A 58 8.18 -7.33 7.27
CA PHE A 58 9.24 -7.23 6.28
C PHE A 58 9.37 -5.81 5.73
N ILE A 59 10.47 -5.56 5.04
CA ILE A 59 10.77 -4.28 4.40
C ILE A 59 11.01 -4.51 2.91
N LEU A 60 10.37 -3.68 2.09
CA LEU A 60 10.72 -3.52 0.68
C LEU A 60 11.49 -2.22 0.54
N SER A 61 12.77 -2.31 0.16
CA SER A 61 13.64 -1.15 -0.02
C SER A 61 13.67 -0.70 -1.46
N TYR A 62 13.51 0.59 -1.66
CA TYR A 62 13.64 1.29 -2.93
C TYR A 62 14.83 2.24 -2.84
N LYS A 63 15.26 2.78 -3.98
CA LYS A 63 16.43 3.66 -4.08
C LYS A 63 16.52 4.75 -3.00
N ASN A 64 15.40 5.39 -2.66
CA ASN A 64 15.37 6.58 -1.80
C ASN A 64 14.49 6.44 -0.54
N PHE A 65 13.75 5.34 -0.39
CA PHE A 65 12.81 5.15 0.72
C PHE A 65 12.52 3.67 0.94
N ASP A 66 11.94 3.38 2.10
CA ASP A 66 11.53 2.04 2.49
C ASP A 66 10.00 1.95 2.63
N VAL A 67 9.48 0.75 2.35
CA VAL A 67 8.10 0.36 2.64
C VAL A 67 8.12 -0.71 3.73
N PHE A 68 7.58 -0.38 4.89
CA PHE A 68 7.51 -1.26 6.05
C PHE A 68 6.18 -1.98 6.11
N PHE A 69 6.21 -3.31 6.06
CA PHE A 69 5.06 -4.16 6.30
C PHE A 69 5.10 -4.69 7.73
N ASN A 70 4.09 -4.33 8.51
CA ASN A 70 3.95 -4.74 9.91
C ASN A 70 2.78 -5.71 10.02
N ASN A 71 3.09 -6.98 10.29
CA ASN A 71 2.07 -7.92 10.73
C ASN A 71 1.64 -7.57 12.15
N VAL A 72 0.34 -7.40 12.36
CA VAL A 72 -0.27 -7.15 13.67
C VAL A 72 -1.00 -8.42 14.12
N PRO A 73 -0.35 -9.29 14.90
CA PRO A 73 -0.96 -10.53 15.36
C PRO A 73 -1.90 -10.29 16.55
N SER A 74 -2.81 -11.25 16.76
CA SER A 74 -3.58 -11.39 18.01
C SER A 74 -4.51 -10.21 18.36
N VAL A 75 -5.07 -9.55 17.35
CA VAL A 75 -6.10 -8.52 17.53
C VAL A 75 -7.49 -9.05 17.14
N ALA A 76 -8.54 -8.51 17.77
CA ALA A 76 -9.93 -8.92 17.55
C ALA A 76 -10.59 -8.27 16.32
N TYR A 77 -9.87 -7.42 15.60
CA TYR A 77 -10.38 -6.64 14.47
C TYR A 77 -9.53 -6.85 13.21
N PHE A 78 -10.09 -6.54 12.05
CA PHE A 78 -9.38 -6.59 10.77
C PHE A 78 -8.51 -5.34 10.58
N ILE A 79 -7.29 -5.53 10.08
CA ILE A 79 -6.37 -4.43 9.76
C ILE A 79 -5.88 -4.59 8.32
N ALA A 80 -6.05 -3.51 7.56
CA ALA A 80 -5.53 -3.33 6.22
C ALA A 80 -5.40 -1.82 5.99
N GLU A 81 -4.24 -1.27 6.34
CA GLU A 81 -3.99 0.16 6.36
C GLU A 81 -2.66 0.49 5.71
N MET A 82 -2.59 1.65 5.06
CA MET A 82 -1.38 2.15 4.42
C MET A 82 -1.23 3.64 4.69
N ASP A 83 -0.06 4.04 5.16
CA ASP A 83 0.38 5.43 5.26
C ASP A 83 1.51 5.68 4.30
N ILE A 84 1.37 6.71 3.47
CA ILE A 84 2.40 7.23 2.56
C ILE A 84 2.80 8.59 3.10
N PHE A 85 4.01 8.69 3.63
CA PHE A 85 4.62 9.94 4.07
C PHE A 85 5.43 10.53 2.91
N LEU A 86 5.16 11.79 2.61
CA LEU A 86 5.80 12.54 1.54
C LEU A 86 6.42 13.83 2.09
N SER A 87 7.33 14.43 1.34
CA SER A 87 8.05 15.64 1.76
C SER A 87 7.14 16.85 1.99
N GLU A 88 5.95 16.89 1.40
CA GLU A 88 4.98 18.00 1.53
C GLU A 88 3.61 17.55 2.03
N GLY A 89 3.49 16.32 2.53
CA GLY A 89 2.25 15.83 3.11
C GLY A 89 2.20 14.35 3.43
N ARG A 90 0.97 13.85 3.64
CA ARG A 90 0.70 12.45 3.98
C ARG A 90 -0.59 12.00 3.33
N ILE A 91 -0.63 10.75 2.86
CA ILE A 91 -1.85 10.08 2.44
C ILE A 91 -2.03 8.85 3.33
N SER A 92 -3.21 8.70 3.90
CA SER A 92 -3.56 7.57 4.76
C SER A 92 -4.76 6.83 4.19
N VAL A 93 -4.67 5.50 4.17
CA VAL A 93 -5.69 4.58 3.68
C VAL A 93 -6.10 3.67 4.83
N PHE A 94 -7.40 3.62 5.12
CA PHE A 94 -7.98 2.86 6.23
C PHE A 94 -9.05 1.87 5.75
N GLY A 95 -9.35 0.90 6.61
CA GLY A 95 -10.47 -0.02 6.40
C GLY A 95 -10.39 -0.83 5.12
N GLY A 96 -9.18 -1.22 4.67
CA GLY A 96 -8.99 -1.93 3.41
C GLY A 96 -9.24 -1.05 2.17
N GLY A 97 -9.10 0.27 2.29
CA GLY A 97 -9.30 1.21 1.20
C GLY A 97 -10.64 1.93 1.22
N ILE A 98 -11.48 1.72 2.24
CA ILE A 98 -12.79 2.36 2.39
C ILE A 98 -12.66 3.87 2.64
N GLU A 99 -11.64 4.26 3.40
CA GLU A 99 -11.42 5.65 3.76
C GLU A 99 -10.01 6.05 3.34
N ILE A 100 -9.90 7.22 2.71
CA ILE A 100 -8.63 7.81 2.29
C ILE A 100 -8.61 9.24 2.79
N LYS A 101 -7.59 9.58 3.57
CA LYS A 101 -7.34 10.94 4.05
C LYS A 101 -6.07 11.48 3.42
N ALA A 102 -6.10 12.77 3.09
CA ALA A 102 -4.95 13.49 2.61
C ALA A 102 -4.63 14.64 3.55
N PHE A 103 -3.35 14.85 3.81
CA PHE A 103 -2.87 15.90 4.69
C PHE A 103 -1.76 16.68 3.98
N LYS A 104 -1.80 18.00 4.06
CA LYS A 104 -0.74 18.88 3.56
C LYS A 104 -0.09 19.65 4.69
N ILE A 105 1.15 20.05 4.45
CA ILE A 105 1.87 20.96 5.33
C ILE A 105 1.11 22.28 5.44
N ALA A 106 0.91 22.75 6.67
CA ALA A 106 0.39 24.07 7.00
C ALA A 106 1.25 24.66 8.12
N LYS A 107 1.39 25.99 8.15
CA LYS A 107 2.07 26.68 9.25
C LYS A 107 1.31 26.42 10.55
N ASP A 108 2.03 26.09 11.62
CA ASP A 108 1.42 25.91 12.93
C ASP A 108 0.88 27.27 13.43
N PRO A 109 -0.38 27.34 13.92
CA PRO A 109 -0.99 28.60 14.36
C PRO A 109 -0.41 29.12 15.68
N VAL A 110 0.30 28.28 16.44
CA VAL A 110 0.88 28.60 17.76
C VAL A 110 2.40 28.72 17.68
N PHE A 111 3.06 27.87 16.90
CA PHE A 111 4.53 27.82 16.80
C PHE A 111 5.01 28.30 15.42
N GLU A 112 5.35 29.58 15.30
CA GLU A 112 5.64 30.21 14.00
C GLU A 112 6.79 29.58 13.18
N SER A 113 7.72 28.87 13.85
CA SER A 113 8.84 28.16 13.21
C SER A 113 8.54 26.70 12.87
N HIS A 114 7.33 26.21 13.13
CA HIS A 114 6.94 24.82 12.94
C HIS A 114 5.83 24.69 11.89
N PHE A 115 5.84 23.54 11.23
CA PHE A 115 4.78 23.16 10.32
C PHE A 115 4.09 21.89 10.83
N ALA A 116 2.78 21.85 10.66
CA ALA A 116 1.93 20.73 11.02
C ALA A 116 1.25 20.16 9.76
N LEU A 117 0.76 18.92 9.87
CA LEU A 117 -0.09 18.33 8.86
C LEU A 117 -1.54 18.72 9.13
N LYS A 118 -2.21 19.32 8.14
CA LYS A 118 -3.64 19.61 8.19
C LYS A 118 -4.36 18.77 7.15
N GLU A 119 -5.47 18.15 7.56
CA GLU A 119 -6.32 17.39 6.65
C GLU A 119 -6.87 18.32 5.57
N VAL A 120 -6.81 17.86 4.32
CA VAL A 120 -7.35 18.56 3.16
C VAL A 120 -8.41 17.69 2.51
N PRO A 121 -9.44 18.30 1.88
CA PRO A 121 -10.46 17.52 1.18
C PRO A 121 -9.84 16.58 0.15
N PHE A 122 -10.14 15.30 0.27
CA PHE A 122 -9.77 14.29 -0.70
C PHE A 122 -11.03 13.74 -1.37
N VAL A 123 -11.30 14.19 -2.59
CA VAL A 123 -12.42 13.69 -3.37
C VAL A 123 -11.95 12.48 -4.16
N ALA A 124 -12.24 11.29 -3.66
CA ALA A 124 -12.27 10.09 -4.47
C ALA A 124 -13.73 9.75 -4.78
N GLU A 125 -14.02 9.39 -6.04
CA GLU A 125 -15.25 8.65 -6.34
C GLU A 125 -15.14 7.27 -5.68
N HIS A 126 -15.45 7.22 -4.39
CA HIS A 126 -15.25 6.04 -3.58
C HIS A 126 -16.56 5.25 -3.50
N GLN A 127 -16.62 4.12 -4.22
CA GLN A 127 -17.73 3.17 -4.14
C GLN A 127 -17.18 1.79 -3.76
N PRO A 128 -16.89 1.54 -2.47
CA PRO A 128 -16.16 0.35 -2.03
C PRO A 128 -16.89 -0.94 -2.41
N TYR A 129 -18.23 -0.88 -2.39
CA TYR A 129 -19.10 -2.00 -2.73
C TYR A 129 -19.27 -2.23 -4.24
N LYS A 130 -18.63 -1.43 -5.09
CA LYS A 130 -18.62 -1.62 -6.55
C LYS A 130 -17.23 -1.97 -7.10
N CYS A 131 -16.27 -2.33 -6.24
CA CYS A 131 -14.90 -2.64 -6.68
C CYS A 131 -14.85 -3.70 -7.79
N GLN A 132 -15.65 -4.77 -7.70
CA GLN A 132 -15.72 -5.81 -8.73
C GLN A 132 -16.31 -5.30 -10.05
N LEU A 133 -17.32 -4.43 -9.98
CA LEU A 133 -17.87 -3.77 -11.17
C LEU A 133 -16.84 -2.84 -11.81
N SER A 134 -16.08 -2.09 -11.00
CA SER A 134 -14.98 -1.25 -11.48
C SER A 134 -13.90 -2.07 -12.19
N VAL A 135 -13.54 -3.25 -11.65
CA VAL A 135 -12.61 -4.18 -12.30
C VAL A 135 -13.16 -4.66 -13.65
N LEU A 136 -14.43 -5.09 -13.70
CA LEU A 136 -15.06 -5.53 -14.95
C LEU A 136 -15.10 -4.41 -15.99
N ASN A 137 -15.50 -3.21 -15.58
CA ASN A 137 -15.51 -2.04 -16.46
C ASN A 137 -14.12 -1.70 -16.98
N HIS A 138 -13.09 -1.82 -16.14
CA HIS A 138 -11.69 -1.62 -16.54
C HIS A 138 -11.25 -2.65 -17.59
N ILE A 139 -11.60 -3.93 -17.40
CA ILE A 139 -11.30 -5.00 -18.37
C ILE A 139 -12.00 -4.73 -19.71
N VAL A 140 -13.29 -4.44 -19.68
CA VAL A 140 -14.08 -4.13 -20.89
C VAL A 140 -13.49 -2.92 -21.63
N ALA A 141 -13.12 -1.87 -20.90
CA ALA A 141 -12.51 -0.67 -21.47
C ALA A 141 -11.12 -0.96 -22.07
N ALA A 142 -10.31 -1.80 -21.42
CA ALA A 142 -9.01 -2.22 -21.93
C ALA A 142 -9.14 -2.99 -23.25
N LEU A 143 -10.07 -3.95 -23.31
CA LEU A 143 -10.34 -4.75 -24.51
C LEU A 143 -10.87 -3.89 -25.67
N LYS A 144 -11.82 -2.99 -25.40
CA LYS A 144 -12.43 -2.15 -26.44
C LYS A 144 -11.48 -1.08 -26.98
N ASN A 145 -10.67 -0.48 -26.12
CA ASN A 145 -9.84 0.67 -26.47
C ASN A 145 -8.35 0.32 -26.66
N ASN A 146 -8.00 -0.96 -26.63
CA ASN A 146 -6.63 -1.47 -26.67
C ASN A 146 -5.72 -0.75 -25.65
N ARG A 147 -6.21 -0.58 -24.42
CA ARG A 147 -5.49 0.06 -23.32
C ARG A 147 -4.88 -1.00 -22.39
N PRO A 148 -3.73 -0.71 -21.74
CA PRO A 148 -3.14 -1.64 -20.79
C PRO A 148 -4.04 -1.83 -19.55
N LEU A 149 -4.06 -3.05 -19.01
CA LEU A 149 -4.66 -3.33 -17.72
C LEU A 149 -3.77 -2.81 -16.59
N ALA A 150 -4.39 -2.40 -15.48
CA ALA A 150 -3.66 -1.93 -14.30
C ALA A 150 -3.00 -3.09 -13.53
N SER A 151 -3.58 -4.29 -13.63
CA SER A 151 -3.07 -5.54 -13.08
C SER A 151 -3.16 -6.62 -14.16
N THR A 152 -2.11 -7.42 -14.30
CA THR A 152 -1.94 -8.45 -15.34
C THR A 152 -1.47 -9.76 -14.70
N ALA A 153 -1.46 -10.85 -15.48
CA ALA A 153 -0.84 -12.09 -15.03
C ALA A 153 0.64 -11.91 -14.66
N LYS A 154 1.36 -11.02 -15.38
CA LYS A 154 2.76 -10.71 -15.07
C LYS A 154 2.90 -10.00 -13.73
N SER A 155 2.13 -8.95 -13.46
CA SER A 155 2.20 -8.25 -12.16
C SER A 155 1.77 -9.17 -11.00
N ALA A 156 0.80 -10.07 -11.23
CA ALA A 156 0.44 -11.08 -10.24
C ALA A 156 1.58 -12.06 -9.94
N LEU A 157 2.33 -12.50 -10.97
CA LEU A 157 3.52 -13.34 -10.81
C LEU A 157 4.66 -12.61 -10.09
N ASP A 158 4.86 -11.32 -10.38
CA ASP A 158 5.85 -10.49 -9.69
C ASP A 158 5.50 -10.36 -8.20
N THR A 159 4.21 -10.17 -7.88
CA THR A 159 3.74 -10.12 -6.49
C THR A 159 3.95 -11.46 -5.79
N LEU A 160 3.69 -12.57 -6.48
CA LEU A 160 3.94 -13.91 -5.94
C LEU A 160 5.44 -14.16 -5.72
N GLN A 161 6.29 -13.68 -6.62
CA GLN A 161 7.75 -13.77 -6.48
C GLN A 161 8.20 -13.05 -5.21
N VAL A 162 7.77 -11.81 -4.98
CA VAL A 162 8.08 -11.07 -3.74
C VAL A 162 7.59 -11.83 -2.50
N CYS A 163 6.37 -12.37 -2.52
CA CYS A 163 5.86 -13.21 -1.43
C CYS A 163 6.78 -14.42 -1.16
N LYS A 164 7.28 -15.07 -2.22
CA LYS A 164 8.17 -16.23 -2.11
C LYS A 164 9.56 -15.86 -1.61
N GLU A 165 10.10 -14.73 -2.03
CA GLU A 165 11.37 -14.21 -1.51
C GLU A 165 11.27 -13.89 -0.01
N ILE A 166 10.13 -13.34 0.45
CA ILE A 166 9.88 -13.14 1.88
C ILE A 166 9.79 -14.48 2.62
N GLU A 167 9.13 -15.49 2.04
CA GLU A 167 8.99 -16.82 2.65
C GLU A 167 10.33 -17.58 2.74
N HIS A 168 11.20 -17.46 1.73
CA HIS A 168 12.50 -18.16 1.67
C HIS A 168 13.67 -17.36 2.24
N GLY A 169 13.52 -16.05 2.43
CA GLY A 169 14.52 -15.17 3.04
C GLY A 169 14.56 -15.23 4.58
N TYR A 170 13.92 -16.23 5.19
CA TYR A 170 13.98 -16.57 6.60
C TYR A 170 14.93 -17.75 6.83
#